data_AF-A0A4Q2YV79-F1
#
_entry.id   AF-A0A4Q2YV79-F1
#
_cell.length_a   1.000
_cell.length_b   1.000
_cell.length_c   1.000
_cell.angle_alpha   90.00
_cell.angle_beta   90.00
_cell.angle_gamma   90.00
#
_symmetry.space_group_name_H-M   'P 1'
#
loop_
_entity.id
_entity.type
_entity.pdbx_description
1 polymer ?
#
loop_
_entity_poly.entity_id
_entity_poly.type
_entity_poly.pdbx_seq_one_letter_code
_entity_poly.pdbx_strand_id
1 'polypeptide(L)'
;MTREHERLVEDKERTKNWKRWGPYLSERQWGTVREDYSEHGNSWANFPHDHARRRTYRWGEDGLQGWSDRQCHLCFAPALWNGEDTILKERLFGLGGNEGNHGEDVKECYYYLDSTPTHSYTKALYKYPQVAFPYTAIRVENQRLGRTGPELEIADMGVFDDGRYFDVMQEVAKRTPDDVLWKITVTNHGPTDSPIHVLPTLWFRNDWVWGNERDTPLLKPVITLEDGHAVAFHEKLGTYRFIVDSPDAKAAAPWLFTENETNNQAIFGTENTTPYVKDAFHRLIVKGQKDAVSPNDSGTKTAPHFQFVVPAYEWNFSDVNPPVHAWAVWRVYKIADKKGERDILFLEKAFQKLLLNFTWWV
;
A
#
# COMPACT_ATOMS: atom_id res chain seq x y z
N MET A 1 -30.56 16.03 -1.24
CA MET A 1 -29.12 16.31 -1.44
C MET A 1 -28.35 15.42 -0.49
N THR A 2 -27.37 14.62 -0.94
CA THR A 2 -26.59 13.75 -0.03
C THR A 2 -25.47 14.57 0.64
N ARG A 3 -24.87 14.05 1.72
CA ARG A 3 -23.70 14.70 2.36
C ARG A 3 -22.58 15.00 1.36
N GLU A 4 -22.36 14.13 0.39
CA GLU A 4 -21.32 14.35 -0.63
C GLU A 4 -21.63 15.53 -1.56
N HIS A 5 -22.91 15.76 -1.88
CA HIS A 5 -23.30 16.94 -2.66
C HIS A 5 -23.04 18.23 -1.87
N GLU A 6 -23.27 18.24 -0.56
CA GLU A 6 -22.93 19.38 0.31
C GLU A 6 -21.41 19.65 0.27
N ARG A 7 -20.58 18.61 0.42
CA ARG A 7 -19.11 18.76 0.36
C ARG A 7 -18.62 19.28 -0.99
N LEU A 8 -19.24 18.85 -2.09
CA LEU A 8 -18.92 19.33 -3.43
C LEU A 8 -19.28 20.81 -3.62
N VAL A 9 -20.40 21.26 -3.04
CA VAL A 9 -20.76 22.69 -3.01
C VAL A 9 -19.74 23.46 -2.16
N GLU A 10 -19.40 22.97 -0.96
CA GLU A 10 -18.40 23.61 -0.09
C GLU A 10 -17.01 23.72 -0.75
N ASP A 11 -16.58 22.69 -1.49
CA ASP A 11 -15.33 22.67 -2.26
C ASP A 11 -15.37 23.64 -3.44
N LYS A 12 -16.48 23.67 -4.19
CA LYS A 12 -16.70 24.59 -5.33
C LYS A 12 -16.72 26.05 -4.87
N GLU A 13 -17.37 26.33 -3.75
CA GLU A 13 -17.46 27.67 -3.14
C GLU A 13 -16.20 28.03 -2.34
N ARG A 14 -15.25 27.10 -2.19
CA ARG A 14 -14.00 27.24 -1.42
C ARG A 14 -14.23 27.59 0.06
N THR A 15 -15.36 27.19 0.62
CA THR A 15 -15.65 27.35 2.05
C THR A 15 -14.96 26.25 2.88
N LYS A 16 -14.78 25.05 2.29
CA LYS A 16 -13.98 23.96 2.85
C LYS A 16 -13.13 23.29 1.77
N ASN A 17 -11.86 23.05 2.07
CA ASN A 17 -10.91 22.45 1.13
C ASN A 17 -10.92 20.91 1.21
N TRP A 18 -12.04 20.26 0.89
CA TRP A 18 -12.14 18.80 1.04
C TRP A 18 -11.10 18.02 0.23
N LYS A 19 -10.67 18.55 -0.92
CA LYS A 19 -9.60 18.00 -1.77
C LYS A 19 -8.19 18.47 -1.39
N ARG A 20 -7.99 19.00 -0.17
CA ARG A 20 -6.64 19.30 0.30
C ARG A 20 -5.83 18.02 0.44
N TRP A 21 -6.42 16.99 1.05
CA TRP A 21 -5.81 15.68 1.27
C TRP A 21 -6.47 14.65 0.37
N GLY A 22 -5.71 13.75 -0.21
CA GLY A 22 -6.26 12.67 -1.04
C GLY A 22 -5.20 11.65 -1.43
N PRO A 23 -5.62 10.60 -2.15
CA PRO A 23 -4.72 9.56 -2.68
C PRO A 23 -3.94 10.10 -3.89
N TYR A 24 -3.08 11.09 -3.65
CA TYR A 24 -2.34 11.82 -4.69
C TYR A 24 -0.92 11.29 -4.87
N LEU A 25 -0.47 10.36 -4.02
CA LEU A 25 0.79 9.67 -4.25
C LEU A 25 0.63 8.67 -5.38
N SER A 26 1.63 8.63 -6.26
CA SER A 26 1.70 7.53 -7.21
C SER A 26 2.11 6.26 -6.46
N GLU A 27 1.66 5.11 -6.95
CA GLU A 27 2.23 3.83 -6.50
C GLU A 27 3.64 3.60 -7.05
N ARG A 28 4.06 4.42 -8.02
CA ARG A 28 5.21 4.23 -8.90
C ARG A 28 5.73 5.56 -9.46
N GLN A 29 6.62 6.23 -8.73
CA GLN A 29 7.21 7.52 -9.17
C GLN A 29 8.54 7.34 -9.93
N TRP A 30 9.20 6.19 -9.76
CA TRP A 30 10.46 5.85 -10.42
C TRP A 30 10.29 5.68 -11.94
N GLY A 31 11.39 5.85 -12.70
CA GLY A 31 11.39 5.69 -14.14
C GLY A 31 10.63 6.75 -14.94
N THR A 32 10.17 7.85 -14.31
CA THR A 32 9.40 8.90 -14.97
C THR A 32 10.30 9.95 -15.64
N VAL A 33 9.82 10.56 -16.74
CA VAL A 33 10.55 11.60 -17.48
C VAL A 33 10.85 12.83 -16.61
N ARG A 34 10.02 13.13 -15.62
CA ARG A 34 10.24 14.26 -14.70
C ARG A 34 11.45 14.05 -13.80
N GLU A 35 11.75 12.80 -13.46
CA GLU A 35 12.90 12.42 -12.63
C GLU A 35 14.13 12.04 -13.47
N ASP A 36 14.08 12.27 -14.78
CA ASP A 36 15.18 12.00 -15.68
C ASP A 36 16.15 13.19 -15.77
N TYR A 37 17.38 12.91 -15.38
CA TYR A 37 18.51 13.84 -15.42
C TYR A 37 19.69 13.26 -16.21
N SER A 38 19.44 12.18 -16.97
CA SER A 38 20.43 11.58 -17.85
C SER A 38 20.63 12.44 -19.11
N GLU A 39 21.82 12.35 -19.68
CA GLU A 39 22.20 13.13 -20.88
C GLU A 39 21.35 12.80 -22.12
N HIS A 40 20.75 11.62 -22.17
CA HIS A 40 20.08 11.09 -23.37
C HIS A 40 18.60 10.73 -23.16
N GLY A 41 17.99 11.12 -22.04
CA GLY A 41 16.55 10.88 -21.83
C GLY A 41 16.20 9.40 -21.56
N ASN A 42 16.99 8.69 -20.76
CA ASN A 42 16.74 7.32 -20.34
C ASN A 42 16.25 7.24 -18.88
N SER A 43 15.00 7.64 -18.66
CA SER A 43 14.38 7.74 -17.33
C SER A 43 14.40 6.43 -16.54
N TRP A 44 14.14 5.31 -17.22
CA TRP A 44 14.07 3.97 -16.63
C TRP A 44 15.40 3.48 -16.06
N ALA A 45 16.51 3.77 -16.74
CA ALA A 45 17.84 3.42 -16.27
C ALA A 45 18.39 4.44 -15.27
N ASN A 46 18.00 5.71 -15.37
CA ASN A 46 18.49 6.78 -14.50
C ASN A 46 17.90 6.71 -13.08
N PHE A 47 16.61 6.37 -12.97
CA PHE A 47 15.91 6.26 -11.69
C PHE A 47 15.09 4.97 -11.64
N PRO A 48 15.73 3.79 -11.57
CA PRO A 48 15.05 2.51 -11.52
C PRO A 48 14.36 2.28 -10.17
N HIS A 49 13.49 1.27 -10.11
CA HIS A 49 12.85 0.81 -8.87
C HIS A 49 13.85 0.56 -7.73
N ASP A 50 15.06 0.06 -8.02
CA ASP A 50 16.06 -0.19 -6.96
C ASP A 50 16.51 1.10 -6.27
N HIS A 51 16.67 2.18 -7.05
CA HIS A 51 17.05 3.49 -6.55
C HIS A 51 15.92 4.15 -5.76
N ALA A 52 14.65 3.91 -6.10
CA ALA A 52 13.45 4.46 -5.42
C ALA A 52 13.47 4.32 -3.90
N ARG A 53 14.04 3.22 -3.40
CA ARG A 53 14.15 2.93 -1.96
C ARG A 53 15.12 3.86 -1.24
N ARG A 54 16.11 4.38 -1.97
CA ARG A 54 17.28 5.07 -1.42
C ARG A 54 17.41 6.52 -1.88
N ARG A 55 16.78 6.88 -3.00
CA ARG A 55 16.88 8.18 -3.66
C ARG A 55 15.58 8.95 -3.48
N THR A 56 15.70 10.21 -3.09
CA THR A 56 14.57 11.13 -2.95
C THR A 56 14.08 11.57 -4.33
N TYR A 57 12.78 11.79 -4.44
CA TYR A 57 12.18 12.32 -5.66
C TYR A 57 12.18 13.85 -5.61
N ARG A 58 12.28 14.49 -6.77
CA ARG A 58 12.23 15.95 -6.83
C ARG A 58 10.81 16.46 -7.06
N TRP A 59 10.04 15.81 -7.93
CA TRP A 59 8.77 16.34 -8.45
C TRP A 59 7.52 15.66 -7.93
N GLY A 60 7.67 14.65 -7.08
CA GLY A 60 6.57 13.90 -6.48
C GLY A 60 7.08 12.99 -5.37
N GLU A 61 6.27 12.02 -4.99
CA GLU A 61 6.62 10.93 -4.09
C GLU A 61 5.81 9.69 -4.50
N ASP A 62 6.20 8.53 -3.98
CA ASP A 62 5.41 7.30 -4.09
C ASP A 62 5.14 6.65 -2.73
N GLY A 63 4.10 5.83 -2.68
CA GLY A 63 3.71 5.09 -1.49
C GLY A 63 2.55 4.13 -1.78
N LEU A 64 2.51 2.99 -1.06
CA LEU A 64 1.44 1.99 -1.21
C LEU A 64 0.07 2.54 -0.81
N GLN A 65 -0.78 2.82 -1.80
CA GLN A 65 -2.09 3.46 -1.65
C GLN A 65 -1.96 4.75 -0.83
N GLY A 66 -0.90 5.48 -1.14
CA GLY A 66 -0.44 6.62 -0.36
C GLY A 66 -1.27 7.88 -0.54
N TRP A 67 -1.30 8.71 0.49
CA TRP A 67 -1.94 10.01 0.48
C TRP A 67 -0.92 11.12 0.64
N SER A 68 -1.29 12.29 0.14
CA SER A 68 -0.59 13.52 0.44
C SER A 68 -1.55 14.70 0.40
N ASP A 69 -1.06 15.86 0.83
CA ASP A 69 -1.71 17.11 0.47
C ASP A 69 -1.57 17.34 -1.06
N ARG A 70 -2.45 18.16 -1.65
CA ARG A 70 -2.50 18.42 -3.09
C ARG A 70 -1.21 19.00 -3.70
N GLN A 71 -0.26 19.46 -2.89
CA GLN A 71 1.05 19.95 -3.32
C GLN A 71 2.17 18.93 -3.03
N CYS A 72 1.83 17.77 -2.48
CA CYS A 72 2.75 16.69 -2.15
C CYS A 72 3.89 17.17 -1.23
N HIS A 73 3.57 17.94 -0.20
CA HIS A 73 4.52 18.35 0.84
C HIS A 73 4.58 17.28 1.94
N LEU A 74 3.45 16.93 2.53
CA LEU A 74 3.35 15.89 3.57
C LEU A 74 2.69 14.64 2.99
N CYS A 75 3.37 13.52 3.14
CA CYS A 75 3.05 12.24 2.52
C CYS A 75 2.82 11.19 3.61
N PHE A 76 1.91 10.27 3.34
CA PHE A 76 1.63 9.15 4.21
C PHE A 76 1.30 7.90 3.41
N ALA A 77 1.88 6.76 3.81
CA ALA A 77 1.56 5.44 3.29
C ALA A 77 2.08 4.37 4.27
N PRO A 78 1.50 3.16 4.30
CA PRO A 78 2.12 2.05 4.98
C PRO A 78 3.39 1.59 4.26
N ALA A 79 4.35 1.14 5.06
CA ALA A 79 5.41 0.24 4.63
C ALA A 79 5.21 -1.12 5.32
N LEU A 80 5.45 -2.20 4.58
CA LEU A 80 5.15 -3.57 5.02
C LEU A 80 6.36 -4.48 4.85
N TRP A 81 6.49 -5.49 5.70
CA TRP A 81 7.45 -6.57 5.47
C TRP A 81 6.91 -7.88 6.04
N ASN A 82 6.87 -8.92 5.22
CA ASN A 82 6.38 -10.25 5.58
C ASN A 82 7.44 -11.14 6.27
N GLY A 83 8.65 -10.62 6.49
CA GLY A 83 9.78 -11.39 7.04
C GLY A 83 10.63 -12.11 5.99
N GLU A 84 10.11 -12.30 4.79
CA GLU A 84 10.74 -13.06 3.69
C GLU A 84 11.22 -12.15 2.54
N ASP A 85 10.52 -11.03 2.33
CA ASP A 85 10.75 -10.16 1.19
C ASP A 85 12.13 -9.51 1.24
N THR A 86 12.75 -9.36 0.08
CA THR A 86 14.13 -8.84 -0.03
C THR A 86 14.20 -7.34 0.20
N ILE A 87 13.04 -6.66 0.18
CA ILE A 87 12.88 -5.23 0.35
C ILE A 87 11.76 -4.91 1.34
N LEU A 88 11.84 -3.73 1.93
CA LEU A 88 10.69 -3.16 2.65
C LEU A 88 9.68 -2.72 1.60
N LYS A 89 8.44 -3.21 1.70
CA LYS A 89 7.40 -2.97 0.72
C LYS A 89 6.78 -1.60 0.96
N GLU A 90 7.28 -0.60 0.25
CA GLU A 90 6.84 0.81 0.33
C GLU A 90 6.10 1.29 -0.92
N ARG A 91 6.23 0.56 -2.04
CA ARG A 91 5.72 0.93 -3.36
C ARG A 91 5.51 -0.31 -4.23
N LEU A 92 4.77 -0.16 -5.32
CA LEU A 92 4.55 -1.24 -6.26
C LEU A 92 5.77 -1.41 -7.18
N PHE A 93 6.08 -2.67 -7.46
CA PHE A 93 7.03 -3.09 -8.45
C PHE A 93 6.36 -3.26 -9.81
N GLY A 94 7.12 -2.94 -10.85
CA GLY A 94 6.73 -3.14 -12.22
C GLY A 94 7.95 -3.24 -13.12
N LEU A 95 7.69 -3.52 -14.38
CA LEU A 95 8.67 -3.56 -15.45
C LEU A 95 8.72 -2.18 -16.13
N GLY A 96 9.94 -1.71 -16.40
CA GLY A 96 10.12 -0.53 -17.25
C GLY A 96 9.74 -0.80 -18.70
N GLY A 97 9.62 0.26 -19.51
CA GLY A 97 9.14 0.13 -20.90
C GLY A 97 9.96 -0.80 -21.80
N ASN A 98 11.25 -1.00 -21.50
CA ASN A 98 12.12 -1.95 -22.20
C ASN A 98 12.13 -3.35 -21.57
N GLU A 99 11.63 -3.49 -20.35
CA GLU A 99 11.57 -4.75 -19.62
C GLU A 99 10.24 -5.47 -19.84
N GLY A 100 9.13 -4.75 -20.02
CA GLY A 100 7.79 -5.30 -20.24
C GLY A 100 7.51 -5.64 -21.70
N ASN A 101 6.68 -6.68 -21.93
CA ASN A 101 6.34 -7.15 -23.29
C ASN A 101 5.50 -6.12 -24.07
N HIS A 102 4.64 -5.40 -23.36
CA HIS A 102 3.71 -4.39 -23.89
C HIS A 102 3.94 -2.98 -23.32
N GLY A 103 5.12 -2.72 -22.76
CA GLY A 103 5.50 -1.43 -22.17
C GLY A 103 5.59 -1.49 -20.65
N GLU A 104 5.23 -0.39 -20.00
CA GLU A 104 5.20 -0.31 -18.54
C GLU A 104 4.11 -1.21 -17.97
N ASP A 105 4.45 -1.95 -16.91
CA ASP A 105 3.60 -3.03 -16.45
C ASP A 105 3.83 -3.31 -14.96
N VAL A 106 2.81 -3.08 -14.12
CA VAL A 106 2.87 -3.29 -12.67
C VAL A 106 2.58 -4.76 -12.37
N LYS A 107 3.48 -5.43 -11.64
CA LYS A 107 3.44 -6.89 -11.45
C LYS A 107 2.85 -7.32 -10.12
N GLU A 108 1.96 -6.49 -9.59
CA GLU A 108 1.39 -6.63 -8.25
C GLU A 108 -0.13 -6.57 -8.29
N CYS A 109 -0.77 -7.23 -7.33
CA CYS A 109 -2.22 -7.26 -7.24
C CYS A 109 -2.72 -6.18 -6.28
N TYR A 110 -3.29 -5.11 -6.83
CA TYR A 110 -3.84 -3.98 -6.09
C TYR A 110 -5.15 -3.49 -6.74
N TYR A 111 -6.07 -3.00 -5.90
CA TYR A 111 -7.42 -2.65 -6.33
C TYR A 111 -7.91 -1.39 -5.62
N TYR A 112 -8.40 -0.42 -6.37
CA TYR A 112 -9.18 0.70 -5.84
C TYR A 112 -10.65 0.28 -5.77
N LEU A 113 -11.19 0.18 -4.56
CA LEU A 113 -12.51 -0.42 -4.31
C LEU A 113 -13.61 0.64 -4.20
N ASP A 114 -13.30 1.79 -3.57
CA ASP A 114 -14.24 2.89 -3.43
C ASP A 114 -13.50 4.23 -3.33
N SER A 115 -14.09 5.30 -3.88
CA SER A 115 -13.67 6.67 -3.66
C SER A 115 -14.82 7.63 -3.95
N THR A 116 -15.21 8.38 -2.94
CA THR A 116 -16.07 9.55 -3.11
C THR A 116 -15.35 10.67 -3.90
N PRO A 117 -16.07 11.55 -4.63
CA PRO A 117 -15.47 12.67 -5.39
C PRO A 117 -14.60 13.63 -4.58
N THR A 118 -14.88 13.79 -3.28
CA THR A 118 -14.10 14.62 -2.36
C THR A 118 -13.04 13.84 -1.58
N HIS A 119 -12.89 12.54 -1.87
CA HIS A 119 -12.10 11.59 -1.08
C HIS A 119 -12.46 11.65 0.41
N SER A 120 -13.72 11.93 0.72
CA SER A 120 -14.22 11.92 2.11
C SER A 120 -14.33 10.50 2.66
N TYR A 121 -14.45 9.52 1.77
CA TYR A 121 -14.20 8.11 2.01
C TYR A 121 -13.46 7.50 0.80
N THR A 122 -12.46 6.66 1.07
CA THR A 122 -11.81 5.79 0.07
C THR A 122 -11.54 4.41 0.65
N LYS A 123 -11.49 3.40 -0.22
CA LYS A 123 -11.12 2.03 0.12
C LYS A 123 -10.24 1.43 -0.96
N ALA A 124 -9.14 0.81 -0.56
CA ALA A 124 -8.22 0.14 -1.48
C ALA A 124 -7.67 -1.14 -0.85
N LEU A 125 -7.37 -2.14 -1.70
CA LEU A 125 -6.86 -3.45 -1.31
C LEU A 125 -5.54 -3.73 -2.01
N TYR A 126 -4.54 -4.14 -1.24
CA TYR A 126 -3.27 -4.66 -1.75
C TYR A 126 -3.10 -6.12 -1.31
N LYS A 127 -2.77 -7.02 -2.24
CA LYS A 127 -2.50 -8.44 -1.93
C LYS A 127 -1.00 -8.65 -1.81
N TYR A 128 -0.52 -8.92 -0.60
CA TYR A 128 0.88 -9.09 -0.30
C TYR A 128 1.25 -10.56 -0.07
N PRO A 129 2.06 -11.20 -0.93
CA PRO A 129 2.47 -12.59 -0.72
C PRO A 129 3.18 -12.81 0.63
N GLN A 130 3.06 -14.01 1.21
CA GLN A 130 3.82 -14.40 2.41
C GLN A 130 5.24 -14.88 2.11
N VAL A 131 5.57 -15.05 0.83
CA VAL A 131 6.90 -15.42 0.36
C VAL A 131 7.67 -14.19 -0.12
N ALA A 132 8.98 -14.34 -0.34
CA ALA A 132 9.78 -13.32 -1.00
C ALA A 132 9.22 -13.00 -2.39
N PHE A 133 9.05 -11.72 -2.70
CA PHE A 133 8.49 -11.32 -3.98
C PHE A 133 9.50 -11.63 -5.11
N PRO A 134 9.09 -12.26 -6.23
CA PRO A 134 10.00 -12.81 -7.23
C PRO A 134 10.53 -11.75 -8.24
N TYR A 135 11.08 -10.63 -7.76
CA TYR A 135 11.50 -9.48 -8.59
C TYR A 135 12.38 -9.86 -9.78
N THR A 136 13.45 -10.63 -9.53
CA THR A 136 14.40 -11.04 -10.56
C THR A 136 13.80 -12.07 -11.51
N ALA A 137 13.03 -13.03 -10.98
CA ALA A 137 12.42 -14.08 -11.80
C ALA A 137 11.39 -13.51 -12.78
N ILE A 138 10.58 -12.54 -12.34
CA ILE A 138 9.65 -11.82 -13.22
C ILE A 138 10.39 -11.11 -14.35
N ARG A 139 11.50 -10.41 -14.05
CA ARG A 139 12.30 -9.74 -15.10
C ARG A 139 12.88 -10.73 -16.11
N VAL A 140 13.47 -11.82 -15.63
CA VAL A 140 14.11 -12.84 -16.48
C VAL A 140 13.06 -13.54 -17.35
N GLU A 141 11.94 -13.95 -16.75
CA GLU A 141 10.88 -14.66 -17.47
C GLU A 141 10.18 -13.75 -18.48
N ASN A 142 9.90 -12.50 -18.11
CA ASN A 142 9.29 -11.56 -19.04
C ASN A 142 10.22 -11.28 -20.25
N GLN A 143 11.52 -11.10 -20.02
CA GLN A 143 12.50 -10.98 -21.12
C GLN A 143 12.55 -12.22 -22.02
N ARG A 144 12.41 -13.43 -21.44
CA ARG A 144 12.37 -14.69 -22.19
C ARG A 144 11.13 -14.82 -23.08
N LEU A 145 9.96 -14.40 -22.58
CA LEU A 145 8.71 -14.39 -23.32
C LEU A 145 8.77 -13.42 -24.51
N GLY A 146 9.39 -12.26 -24.31
CA GLY A 146 9.57 -11.23 -25.34
C GLY A 146 8.24 -10.64 -25.83
N ARG A 147 8.33 -9.75 -26.83
CA ARG A 147 7.19 -8.93 -27.28
C ARG A 147 6.01 -9.71 -27.88
N THR A 148 6.23 -10.95 -28.27
CA THR A 148 5.19 -11.83 -28.86
C THR A 148 4.64 -12.83 -27.84
N GLY A 149 5.24 -12.92 -26.65
CA GLY A 149 4.78 -13.78 -25.58
C GLY A 149 3.56 -13.19 -24.86
N PRO A 150 2.83 -14.03 -24.09
CA PRO A 150 1.79 -13.53 -23.19
C PRO A 150 2.35 -12.56 -22.15
N GLU A 151 1.47 -11.75 -21.57
CA GLU A 151 1.77 -10.93 -20.41
C GLU A 151 1.95 -11.84 -19.19
N LEU A 152 3.08 -11.70 -18.49
CA LEU A 152 3.39 -12.50 -17.32
C LEU A 152 2.74 -11.89 -16.08
N GLU A 153 1.79 -12.56 -15.45
CA GLU A 153 1.26 -12.12 -14.16
C GLU A 153 2.00 -12.80 -13.00
N ILE A 154 2.06 -12.13 -11.85
CA ILE A 154 2.63 -12.74 -10.64
C ILE A 154 1.84 -14.00 -10.21
N ALA A 155 0.55 -14.08 -10.55
CA ALA A 155 -0.26 -15.27 -10.31
C ALA A 155 0.25 -16.48 -11.11
N ASP A 156 0.77 -16.26 -12.32
CA ASP A 156 1.31 -17.33 -13.17
C ASP A 156 2.61 -17.93 -12.59
N MET A 157 3.25 -17.24 -11.64
CA MET A 157 4.45 -17.68 -10.95
C MET A 157 4.15 -18.62 -9.77
N GLY A 158 2.88 -18.99 -9.56
CA GLY A 158 2.44 -19.89 -8.48
C GLY A 158 2.49 -19.29 -7.08
N VAL A 159 2.76 -17.98 -6.95
CA VAL A 159 2.93 -17.28 -5.67
C VAL A 159 1.66 -17.31 -4.81
N PHE A 160 0.49 -17.48 -5.44
CA PHE A 160 -0.81 -17.51 -4.78
C PHE A 160 -1.47 -18.89 -4.72
N ASP A 161 -0.85 -19.95 -5.26
CA ASP A 161 -1.48 -21.27 -5.44
C ASP A 161 -1.94 -21.91 -4.11
N ASP A 162 -1.17 -21.67 -3.04
CA ASP A 162 -1.46 -22.18 -1.70
C ASP A 162 -2.30 -21.22 -0.84
N GLY A 163 -2.81 -20.12 -1.42
CA GLY A 163 -3.54 -19.09 -0.66
C GLY A 163 -2.69 -18.32 0.36
N ARG A 164 -1.36 -18.39 0.26
CA ARG A 164 -0.41 -17.80 1.22
C ARG A 164 -0.12 -16.33 0.94
N TYR A 165 -1.08 -15.48 1.26
CA TYR A 165 -0.94 -14.03 1.12
C TYR A 165 -1.71 -13.28 2.22
N PHE A 166 -1.38 -12.01 2.37
CA PHE A 166 -2.13 -11.06 3.16
C PHE A 166 -3.01 -10.19 2.26
N ASP A 167 -4.26 -9.99 2.65
CA ASP A 167 -5.01 -8.81 2.21
C ASP A 167 -4.64 -7.65 3.12
N VAL A 168 -4.12 -6.57 2.54
CA VAL A 168 -3.87 -5.31 3.21
C VAL A 168 -4.90 -4.31 2.72
N MET A 169 -5.96 -4.14 3.51
CA MET A 169 -7.05 -3.23 3.23
C MET A 169 -6.77 -1.87 3.87
N GLN A 170 -6.90 -0.81 3.09
CA GLN A 170 -6.77 0.57 3.55
C GLN A 170 -8.10 1.29 3.38
N GLU A 171 -8.63 1.83 4.48
CA GLU A 171 -9.84 2.63 4.51
C GLU A 171 -9.52 4.00 5.10
N VAL A 172 -9.89 5.05 4.38
CA VAL A 172 -9.67 6.43 4.83
C VAL A 172 -11.01 7.15 4.88
N ALA A 173 -11.29 7.80 6.00
CA ALA A 173 -12.50 8.58 6.21
C ALA A 173 -12.17 9.96 6.78
N LYS A 174 -12.84 10.99 6.26
CA LYS A 174 -12.69 12.38 6.72
C LYS A 174 -13.84 12.80 7.61
N ARG A 175 -13.54 13.26 8.82
CA ARG A 175 -14.51 13.98 9.66
C ARG A 175 -14.63 15.43 9.20
N THR A 176 -13.50 16.05 8.88
CA THR A 176 -13.39 17.41 8.30
C THR A 176 -12.30 17.41 7.22
N PRO A 177 -12.09 18.49 6.45
CA PRO A 177 -11.02 18.55 5.46
C PRO A 177 -9.64 18.17 5.99
N ASP A 178 -9.31 18.54 7.24
CA ASP A 178 -7.98 18.38 7.85
C ASP A 178 -7.95 17.32 8.96
N ASP A 179 -9.00 16.51 9.05
CA ASP A 179 -9.16 15.47 10.07
C ASP A 179 -9.52 14.15 9.40
N VAL A 180 -8.49 13.30 9.31
CA VAL A 180 -8.46 12.10 8.49
C VAL A 180 -8.17 10.91 9.41
N LEU A 181 -9.08 9.94 9.40
CA LEU A 181 -8.87 8.64 10.02
C LEU A 181 -8.46 7.63 8.95
N TRP A 182 -7.34 6.96 9.16
CA TRP A 182 -6.85 5.90 8.30
C TRP A 182 -6.85 4.58 9.07
N LYS A 183 -7.57 3.59 8.55
CA LYS A 183 -7.57 2.22 9.07
C LYS A 183 -6.83 1.30 8.10
N ILE A 184 -5.84 0.58 8.62
CA ILE A 184 -5.15 -0.50 7.90
C ILE A 184 -5.61 -1.81 8.53
N THR A 185 -6.15 -2.73 7.74
CA THR A 185 -6.55 -4.07 8.19
C THR A 185 -5.73 -5.09 7.42
N VAL A 186 -5.06 -5.99 8.14
CA VAL A 186 -4.28 -7.07 7.54
C VAL A 186 -4.97 -8.39 7.83
N THR A 187 -5.37 -9.10 6.79
CA THR A 187 -5.95 -10.45 6.88
C THR A 187 -4.98 -11.45 6.29
N ASN A 188 -4.56 -12.44 7.07
CA ASN A 188 -3.81 -13.60 6.60
C ASN A 188 -4.79 -14.59 5.97
N HIS A 189 -4.59 -14.97 4.70
CA HIS A 189 -5.37 -16.00 3.99
C HIS A 189 -4.70 -17.39 4.00
N GLY A 190 -3.47 -17.46 4.51
CA GLY A 190 -2.68 -18.67 4.56
C GLY A 190 -3.11 -19.62 5.69
N PRO A 191 -2.73 -20.91 5.60
CA PRO A 191 -3.14 -21.95 6.54
C PRO A 191 -2.37 -21.92 7.87
N THR A 192 -1.45 -20.98 8.07
CA THR A 192 -0.59 -20.89 9.24
C THR A 192 -0.48 -19.44 9.69
N ASP A 193 -0.30 -19.24 11.00
CA ASP A 193 0.07 -17.95 11.58
C ASP A 193 1.29 -17.38 10.85
N SER A 194 1.23 -16.11 10.49
CA SER A 194 2.26 -15.49 9.65
C SER A 194 2.68 -14.13 10.21
N PRO A 195 4.00 -13.89 10.38
CA PRO A 195 4.50 -12.63 10.88
C PRO A 195 4.37 -11.53 9.82
N ILE A 196 4.08 -10.31 10.27
CA ILE A 196 4.11 -9.12 9.41
C ILE A 196 4.53 -7.89 10.20
N HIS A 197 5.36 -7.07 9.57
CA HIS A 197 5.74 -5.76 10.05
C HIS A 197 4.86 -4.73 9.34
N VAL A 198 4.23 -3.84 10.11
CA VAL A 198 3.38 -2.77 9.58
C VAL A 198 3.90 -1.44 10.10
N LEU A 199 4.21 -0.54 9.18
CA LEU A 199 4.79 0.77 9.46
C LEU A 199 3.95 1.85 8.80
N PRO A 200 2.94 2.40 9.51
CA PRO A 200 2.21 3.58 9.05
C PRO A 200 3.18 4.78 8.97
N THR A 201 3.66 5.10 7.77
CA THR A 201 4.82 5.98 7.59
C THR A 201 4.39 7.37 7.18
N LEU A 202 4.92 8.40 7.84
CA LEU A 202 4.71 9.82 7.55
C LEU A 202 6.03 10.45 7.13
N TRP A 203 6.07 11.21 6.04
CA TRP A 203 7.28 11.90 5.60
C TRP A 203 7.00 13.18 4.81
N PHE A 204 7.96 14.09 4.82
CA PHE A 204 7.97 15.25 3.93
C PHE A 204 8.71 14.95 2.63
N ARG A 205 8.15 15.36 1.49
CA ARG A 205 8.87 15.36 0.20
C ARG A 205 10.08 16.29 0.31
N ASN A 206 11.24 15.84 -0.16
CA ASN A 206 12.47 16.62 -0.07
C ASN A 206 12.51 17.74 -1.13
N ASP A 207 11.99 18.92 -0.76
CA ASP A 207 12.07 20.13 -1.57
C ASP A 207 13.05 21.19 -1.00
N TRP A 208 13.57 20.99 0.21
CA TRP A 208 14.50 21.91 0.87
C TRP A 208 15.95 21.84 0.36
N VAL A 209 16.40 20.69 -0.17
CA VAL A 209 17.79 20.55 -0.68
C VAL A 209 17.98 21.21 -2.04
N TRP A 210 16.96 21.16 -2.88
CA TRP A 210 17.12 21.54 -4.29
C TRP A 210 17.02 23.04 -4.52
N GLY A 211 16.30 23.75 -3.65
CA GLY A 211 15.77 25.07 -3.97
C GLY A 211 14.90 25.03 -5.24
N ASN A 212 14.01 25.98 -5.39
CA ASN A 212 13.49 26.27 -6.71
C ASN A 212 13.47 27.81 -6.88
N GLU A 213 13.59 28.28 -8.11
CA GLU A 213 13.46 29.71 -8.39
C GLU A 213 11.98 30.19 -8.30
N ARG A 214 11.04 29.27 -8.04
CA ARG A 214 9.58 29.50 -8.12
C ARG A 214 8.89 29.64 -6.75
N ASP A 215 9.51 29.17 -5.68
CA ASP A 215 9.04 29.21 -4.30
C ASP A 215 10.17 29.77 -3.42
N THR A 216 9.80 30.65 -2.49
CA THR A 216 10.68 31.13 -1.41
C THR A 216 11.32 29.93 -0.70
N PRO A 217 12.60 30.00 -0.26
CA PRO A 217 13.21 28.94 0.53
C PRO A 217 12.30 28.58 1.71
N LEU A 218 11.74 27.38 1.68
CA LEU A 218 10.93 26.88 2.77
C LEU A 218 11.85 26.50 3.92
N LEU A 219 11.46 26.86 5.15
CA LEU A 219 12.09 26.29 6.33
C LEU A 219 12.00 24.76 6.23
N LYS A 220 13.12 24.06 6.44
CA LYS A 220 13.14 22.58 6.44
C LYS A 220 12.05 22.10 7.40
N PRO A 221 11.08 21.29 6.93
CA PRO A 221 10.02 20.80 7.79
C PRO A 221 10.59 19.82 8.81
N VAL A 222 9.84 19.59 9.89
CA VAL A 222 10.29 18.72 10.98
C VAL A 222 9.12 17.89 11.49
N ILE A 223 9.42 16.64 11.83
CA ILE A 223 8.54 15.76 12.57
C ILE A 223 9.24 15.47 13.90
N THR A 224 8.57 15.74 15.01
CA THR A 224 9.05 15.47 16.38
C THR A 224 8.12 14.46 17.07
N LEU A 225 8.64 13.71 18.05
CA LEU A 225 7.80 12.95 18.97
C LEU A 225 7.42 13.82 20.16
N GLU A 226 6.12 13.98 20.41
CA GLU A 226 5.59 14.72 21.55
C GLU A 226 4.45 13.91 22.16
N ASP A 227 4.46 13.70 23.49
CA ASP A 227 3.39 13.00 24.22
C ASP A 227 2.94 11.67 23.55
N GLY A 228 3.90 10.88 23.06
CA GLY A 228 3.66 9.55 22.46
C GLY A 228 3.13 9.55 21.03
N HIS A 229 3.04 10.70 20.36
CA HIS A 229 2.61 10.81 18.96
C HIS A 229 3.52 11.75 18.15
N ALA A 230 3.50 11.61 16.82
CA ALA A 230 4.30 12.46 15.96
C ALA A 230 3.62 13.81 15.69
N VAL A 231 4.39 14.88 15.73
CA VAL A 231 3.96 16.24 15.42
C VAL A 231 4.74 16.71 14.20
N ALA A 232 4.05 16.91 13.09
CA ALA A 232 4.62 17.32 11.81
C ALA A 232 4.36 18.81 11.58
N PHE A 233 5.43 19.59 11.42
CA PHE A 233 5.37 21.02 11.14
C PHE A 233 5.95 21.33 9.75
N HIS A 234 5.19 22.11 8.97
CA HIS A 234 5.63 22.65 7.70
C HIS A 234 5.09 24.07 7.53
N GLU A 235 5.95 25.00 7.10
CA GLU A 235 5.66 26.45 7.05
C GLU A 235 4.32 26.80 6.38
N LYS A 236 4.01 26.18 5.24
CA LYS A 236 2.76 26.42 4.49
C LYS A 236 1.55 25.62 5.00
N LEU A 237 1.77 24.46 5.63
CA LEU A 237 0.68 23.56 6.06
C LEU A 237 0.27 23.82 7.51
N GLY A 238 1.17 24.37 8.33
CA GLY A 238 1.03 24.45 9.76
C GLY A 238 1.44 23.14 10.45
N THR A 239 0.81 22.86 11.58
CA THR A 239 1.11 21.71 12.43
C THR A 239 0.02 20.65 12.30
N TYR A 240 0.42 19.41 12.07
CA TYR A 240 -0.44 18.24 12.08
C TYR A 240 0.04 17.25 13.14
N ARG A 241 -0.92 16.53 13.73
CA ARG A 241 -0.65 15.43 14.65
C ARG A 241 -0.90 14.12 13.94
N PHE A 242 0.05 13.20 14.07
CA PHE A 242 -0.05 11.85 13.57
C PHE A 242 -0.07 10.88 14.75
N ILE A 243 -1.27 10.37 15.02
CA ILE A 243 -1.58 9.51 16.16
C ILE A 243 -1.88 8.13 15.61
N VAL A 244 -1.28 7.11 16.21
CA VAL A 244 -1.50 5.71 15.85
C VAL A 244 -2.01 4.93 17.06
N ASP A 245 -2.87 3.96 16.77
CA ASP A 245 -3.31 2.99 17.76
C ASP A 245 -3.65 1.68 17.03
N SER A 246 -3.57 0.56 17.75
CA SER A 246 -4.01 -0.73 17.26
C SER A 246 -4.55 -1.56 18.43
N PRO A 247 -5.78 -2.05 18.34
CA PRO A 247 -6.35 -2.92 19.38
C PRO A 247 -5.62 -4.27 19.49
N ASP A 248 -4.91 -4.67 18.43
CA ASP A 248 -4.19 -5.93 18.35
C ASP A 248 -2.72 -5.82 18.81
N ALA A 249 -2.25 -4.60 19.06
CA ALA A 249 -0.89 -4.36 19.55
C ALA A 249 -0.77 -4.72 21.03
N LYS A 250 0.21 -5.59 21.34
CA LYS A 250 0.48 -6.03 22.73
C LYS A 250 1.22 -4.98 23.56
N ALA A 251 1.84 -4.01 22.91
CA ALA A 251 2.60 -2.92 23.53
C ALA A 251 2.62 -1.72 22.60
N ALA A 252 2.99 -0.55 23.13
CA ALA A 252 3.23 0.64 22.32
C ALA A 252 4.33 0.37 21.27
N ALA A 253 4.07 0.73 20.01
CA ALA A 253 5.03 0.58 18.95
C ALA A 253 6.20 1.57 19.13
N PRO A 254 7.46 1.12 18.98
CA PRO A 254 8.60 2.02 18.94
C PRO A 254 8.51 2.94 17.72
N TRP A 255 8.76 4.23 17.92
CA TRP A 255 8.84 5.21 16.84
C TRP A 255 10.23 5.20 16.23
N LEU A 256 10.29 5.14 14.90
CA LEU A 256 11.51 5.22 14.12
C LEU A 256 11.58 6.58 13.43
N PHE A 257 12.75 7.22 13.46
CA PHE A 257 12.97 8.51 12.78
C PHE A 257 14.15 8.41 11.81
N THR A 258 14.05 9.15 10.70
CA THR A 258 15.14 9.35 9.74
C THR A 258 14.89 10.63 8.94
N GLU A 259 15.80 10.95 8.02
CA GLU A 259 15.58 11.98 7.03
C GLU A 259 15.13 11.38 5.69
N ASN A 260 14.21 12.05 5.00
CA ASN A 260 13.93 11.78 3.59
C ASN A 260 15.05 12.39 2.73
N GLU A 261 16.28 11.89 2.89
CA GLU A 261 17.49 12.34 2.19
C GLU A 261 18.03 11.19 1.34
N THR A 262 18.61 11.52 0.18
CA THR A 262 19.17 10.48 -0.69
C THR A 262 20.37 9.80 -0.01
N ASN A 263 20.40 8.48 -0.05
CA ASN A 263 21.58 7.69 0.31
C ASN A 263 22.62 7.79 -0.84
N ASN A 264 23.32 8.91 -0.88
CA ASN A 264 24.38 9.22 -1.85
C ASN A 264 25.49 8.18 -1.83
N GLN A 265 25.83 7.65 -0.65
CA GLN A 265 26.87 6.63 -0.53
C GLN A 265 26.51 5.37 -1.31
N ALA A 266 25.26 4.91 -1.19
CA ALA A 266 24.79 3.72 -1.89
C ALA A 266 24.54 3.94 -3.39
N ILE A 267 24.14 5.15 -3.80
CA ILE A 267 23.70 5.43 -5.17
C ILE A 267 24.80 6.04 -6.03
N PHE A 268 25.58 6.98 -5.49
CA PHE A 268 26.57 7.77 -6.22
C PHE A 268 28.00 7.56 -5.72
N GLY A 269 28.20 6.82 -4.62
CA GLY A 269 29.51 6.63 -4.00
C GLY A 269 30.07 7.90 -3.35
N THR A 270 29.22 8.90 -3.10
CA THR A 270 29.59 10.17 -2.45
C THR A 270 29.09 10.21 -1.01
N GLU A 271 29.66 11.10 -0.19
CA GLU A 271 29.32 11.19 1.22
C GLU A 271 27.86 11.65 1.44
N ASN A 272 27.21 11.07 2.45
CA ASN A 272 25.90 11.53 2.89
C ASN A 272 26.06 12.74 3.82
N THR A 273 25.18 13.73 3.70
CA THR A 273 25.13 14.88 4.62
C THR A 273 24.71 14.49 6.04
N THR A 274 24.04 13.35 6.18
CA THR A 274 23.60 12.73 7.43
C THR A 274 23.68 11.20 7.29
N PRO A 275 23.99 10.44 8.35
CA PRO A 275 23.94 8.98 8.29
C PRO A 275 22.50 8.43 8.22
N TYR A 276 21.49 9.22 8.58
CA TYR A 276 20.08 8.83 8.65
C TYR A 276 19.35 9.25 7.38
N VAL A 277 19.34 8.36 6.39
CA VAL A 277 18.84 8.61 5.03
C VAL A 277 17.55 7.84 4.72
N LYS A 278 16.95 8.09 3.54
CA LYS A 278 15.62 7.63 3.14
C LYS A 278 15.35 6.14 3.36
N ASP A 279 16.37 5.30 3.17
CA ASP A 279 16.29 3.83 3.28
C ASP A 279 16.57 3.27 4.69
N ALA A 280 16.66 4.13 5.71
CA ALA A 280 16.97 3.72 7.09
C ALA A 280 16.06 2.60 7.62
N PHE A 281 14.75 2.67 7.40
CA PHE A 281 13.81 1.65 7.88
C PHE A 281 14.03 0.30 7.17
N HIS A 282 14.34 0.33 5.86
CA HIS A 282 14.72 -0.88 5.14
C HIS A 282 16.00 -1.49 5.69
N ARG A 283 17.03 -0.68 5.97
CA ARG A 283 18.31 -1.14 6.52
C ARG A 283 18.16 -1.69 7.94
N LEU A 284 17.35 -1.06 8.78
CA LEU A 284 17.04 -1.54 10.12
C LEU A 284 16.30 -2.88 10.08
N ILE A 285 15.17 -2.94 9.36
CA ILE A 285 14.21 -4.05 9.47
C ILE A 285 14.65 -5.24 8.63
N VAL A 286 15.07 -5.01 7.39
CA VAL A 286 15.41 -6.09 6.45
C VAL A 286 16.89 -6.47 6.52
N LYS A 287 17.78 -5.54 6.87
CA LYS A 287 19.24 -5.80 6.96
C LYS A 287 19.77 -5.89 8.39
N GLY A 288 18.94 -5.61 9.41
CA GLY A 288 19.35 -5.68 10.81
C GLY A 288 20.33 -4.59 11.26
N GLN A 289 20.51 -3.51 10.49
CA GLN A 289 21.42 -2.41 10.81
C GLN A 289 20.79 -1.48 11.85
N LYS A 290 21.10 -1.69 13.12
CA LYS A 290 20.46 -0.99 14.26
C LYS A 290 20.76 0.51 14.31
N ASP A 291 21.91 0.92 13.81
CA ASP A 291 22.39 2.29 13.73
C ASP A 291 21.89 3.05 12.49
N ALA A 292 21.04 2.41 11.67
CA ALA A 292 20.52 3.02 10.44
C ALA A 292 19.53 4.17 10.69
N VAL A 293 18.81 4.13 11.80
CA VAL A 293 17.77 5.11 12.17
C VAL A 293 18.32 6.17 13.13
N SER A 294 17.72 7.35 13.10
CA SER A 294 18.08 8.45 13.99
C SER A 294 17.84 8.06 15.45
N PRO A 295 18.80 8.29 16.37
CA PRO A 295 18.60 8.14 17.80
C PRO A 295 17.79 9.30 18.40
N ASN A 296 17.55 10.36 17.62
CA ASN A 296 16.76 11.50 18.04
C ASN A 296 15.29 11.25 17.71
N ASP A 297 14.41 11.73 18.57
CA ASP A 297 12.94 11.75 18.37
C ASP A 297 12.50 12.82 17.35
N SER A 298 13.28 12.99 16.28
CA SER A 298 13.05 14.00 15.25
C SER A 298 13.63 13.60 13.89
N GLY A 299 12.97 14.05 12.82
CA GLY A 299 13.47 13.94 11.44
C GLY A 299 12.47 14.50 10.43
N THR A 300 12.60 14.09 9.17
CA THR A 300 11.62 14.41 8.10
C THR A 300 10.83 13.20 7.61
N LYS A 301 11.15 12.00 8.12
CA LYS A 301 10.41 10.75 7.91
C LYS A 301 10.32 10.00 9.23
N THR A 302 9.12 9.52 9.58
CA THR A 302 8.88 8.75 10.80
C THR A 302 7.90 7.60 10.56
N ALA A 303 8.01 6.55 11.36
CA ALA A 303 7.03 5.48 11.40
C ALA A 303 7.03 4.78 12.77
N PRO A 304 5.86 4.54 13.38
CA PRO A 304 5.74 3.56 14.46
C PRO A 304 5.85 2.16 13.85
N HIS A 305 6.68 1.31 14.45
CA HIS A 305 6.94 -0.04 13.96
C HIS A 305 6.11 -1.07 14.72
N PHE A 306 5.02 -1.53 14.10
CA PHE A 306 4.23 -2.64 14.62
C PHE A 306 4.74 -3.97 14.09
N GLN A 307 4.78 -4.98 14.97
CA GLN A 307 5.05 -6.36 14.63
C GLN A 307 3.88 -7.22 15.07
N PHE A 308 3.26 -7.89 14.11
CA PHE A 308 2.14 -8.78 14.35
C PHE A 308 2.49 -10.20 13.93
N VAL A 309 1.84 -11.16 14.58
CA VAL A 309 1.68 -12.51 14.07
C VAL A 309 0.20 -12.63 13.77
N VAL A 310 -0.17 -12.57 12.49
CA VAL A 310 -1.56 -12.62 12.08
C VAL A 310 -1.97 -14.10 12.06
N PRO A 311 -2.99 -14.49 12.83
CA PRO A 311 -3.44 -15.88 12.88
C PRO A 311 -3.72 -16.44 11.49
N ALA A 312 -3.54 -17.75 11.31
CA ALA A 312 -3.98 -18.43 10.10
C ALA A 312 -5.43 -18.04 9.75
N TYR A 313 -5.75 -18.01 8.46
CA TYR A 313 -7.13 -18.07 8.06
C TYR A 313 -7.64 -19.47 8.41
N GLU A 314 -8.13 -19.65 9.64
CA GLU A 314 -9.21 -20.61 9.80
C GLU A 314 -10.31 -20.13 8.86
N TRP A 315 -10.80 -21.02 7.98
CA TRP A 315 -12.10 -20.80 7.37
C TRP A 315 -13.00 -20.34 8.49
N ASN A 316 -13.32 -19.05 8.52
CA ASN A 316 -14.11 -18.49 9.58
C ASN A 316 -15.42 -19.27 9.48
N PHE A 317 -15.64 -20.28 10.34
CA PHE A 317 -16.87 -21.08 10.28
C PHE A 317 -18.08 -20.20 10.63
N SER A 318 -17.82 -18.98 11.13
CA SER A 318 -18.73 -17.86 11.28
C SER A 318 -18.89 -16.98 10.03
N ASP A 319 -18.03 -17.10 9.00
CA ASP A 319 -18.24 -16.44 7.71
C ASP A 319 -19.37 -17.13 6.96
N VAL A 320 -20.48 -16.42 6.99
CA VAL A 320 -21.69 -16.63 6.24
C VAL A 320 -21.41 -16.49 4.73
N ASN A 321 -20.95 -17.56 4.09
CA ASN A 321 -21.02 -17.67 2.63
C ASN A 321 -22.49 -17.51 2.20
N PRO A 322 -22.84 -16.64 1.25
CA PRO A 322 -24.22 -16.45 0.85
C PRO A 322 -24.85 -17.82 0.51
N PRO A 323 -26.11 -18.09 0.88
CA PRO A 323 -26.71 -19.42 0.78
C PRO A 323 -26.99 -19.83 -0.67
N VAL A 324 -25.92 -20.08 -1.43
CA VAL A 324 -25.93 -20.51 -2.83
C VAL A 324 -26.22 -22.00 -2.97
N HIS A 325 -26.21 -22.75 -1.85
CA HIS A 325 -26.46 -24.19 -1.85
C HIS A 325 -27.81 -24.56 -2.46
N ALA A 326 -28.88 -23.82 -2.15
CA ALA A 326 -30.20 -24.09 -2.74
C ALA A 326 -30.21 -23.88 -4.26
N TRP A 327 -29.54 -22.82 -4.73
CA TRP A 327 -29.37 -22.55 -6.16
C TRP A 327 -28.54 -23.64 -6.86
N ALA A 328 -27.45 -24.08 -6.23
CA ALA A 328 -26.57 -25.13 -6.76
C ALA A 328 -27.29 -26.48 -6.86
N VAL A 329 -28.00 -26.90 -5.80
CA VAL A 329 -28.83 -28.12 -5.79
C VAL A 329 -29.89 -28.06 -6.90
N TRP A 330 -30.56 -26.92 -7.05
CA TRP A 330 -31.55 -26.75 -8.11
C TRP A 330 -30.94 -26.80 -9.51
N ARG A 331 -29.75 -26.22 -9.69
CA ARG A 331 -29.00 -26.30 -10.95
C ARG A 331 -28.64 -27.74 -11.29
N VAL A 332 -28.06 -28.49 -10.35
CA VAL A 332 -27.71 -29.91 -10.52
C VAL A 332 -28.95 -30.73 -10.88
N TYR A 333 -30.05 -30.56 -10.15
CA TYR A 333 -31.31 -31.23 -10.46
C TYR A 333 -31.82 -30.93 -11.89
N LYS A 334 -31.71 -29.66 -12.34
CA LYS A 334 -32.20 -29.26 -13.66
C LYS A 334 -31.34 -29.76 -14.83
N ILE A 335 -30.03 -29.96 -14.62
CA ILE A 335 -29.10 -30.43 -15.66
C ILE A 335 -28.94 -31.95 -15.67
N ALA A 336 -29.29 -32.64 -14.57
CA ALA A 336 -29.16 -34.09 -14.46
C ALA A 336 -30.00 -34.84 -15.50
N ASP A 337 -31.21 -34.35 -15.80
CA ASP A 337 -32.05 -34.95 -16.85
C ASP A 337 -33.13 -34.02 -17.41
N LYS A 338 -33.82 -34.49 -18.45
CA LYS A 338 -34.99 -33.86 -19.07
C LYS A 338 -36.14 -33.75 -18.08
N LYS A 339 -36.98 -32.74 -18.29
CA LYS A 339 -38.17 -32.50 -17.46
C LYS A 339 -39.07 -33.74 -17.48
N GLY A 340 -39.28 -34.37 -16.32
CA GLY A 340 -40.07 -35.59 -16.16
C GLY A 340 -39.23 -36.80 -15.71
N GLU A 341 -37.92 -36.79 -15.98
CA GLU A 341 -37.00 -37.92 -15.70
C GLU A 341 -35.92 -37.55 -14.67
N ARG A 342 -35.96 -36.33 -14.13
CA ARG A 342 -34.94 -35.85 -13.17
C ARG A 342 -34.96 -36.62 -11.87
N ASP A 343 -33.79 -36.68 -11.24
CA ASP A 343 -33.58 -37.37 -9.96
C ASP A 343 -34.28 -36.65 -8.80
N ILE A 344 -35.54 -37.01 -8.57
CA ILE A 344 -36.36 -36.51 -7.46
C ILE A 344 -35.80 -36.99 -6.11
N LEU A 345 -35.18 -38.17 -6.06
CA LEU A 345 -34.60 -38.71 -4.82
C LEU A 345 -33.38 -37.90 -4.37
N PHE A 346 -32.55 -37.42 -5.31
CA PHE A 346 -31.49 -36.45 -5.02
C PHE A 346 -32.07 -35.16 -4.45
N LEU A 347 -33.11 -34.61 -5.10
CA LEU A 347 -33.72 -33.34 -4.68
C LEU A 347 -34.32 -33.47 -3.27
N GLU A 348 -35.01 -34.58 -2.96
CA GLU A 348 -35.58 -34.86 -1.65
C GLU A 348 -34.51 -34.96 -0.55
N LYS A 349 -33.42 -35.70 -0.80
CA LYS A 349 -32.29 -35.82 0.13
C LYS A 349 -31.59 -34.48 0.39
N ALA A 350 -31.42 -33.68 -0.65
CA ALA A 350 -30.80 -32.36 -0.54
C ALA A 350 -31.73 -31.37 0.20
N PHE A 351 -33.04 -31.44 -0.04
CA PHE A 351 -34.04 -30.57 0.58
C PHE A 351 -34.03 -30.65 2.11
N GLN A 352 -33.90 -31.85 2.69
CA GLN A 352 -33.78 -32.02 4.14
C GLN A 352 -32.56 -31.30 4.73
N LYS A 353 -31.41 -31.36 4.04
CA LYS A 353 -30.19 -30.66 4.46
C LYS A 353 -30.28 -29.14 4.27
N LEU A 354 -30.96 -28.71 3.20
CA LEU A 354 -31.21 -27.29 2.93
C LEU A 354 -32.16 -26.65 3.96
N LEU A 355 -33.15 -27.39 4.48
CA LEU A 355 -34.03 -26.89 5.55
C LEU A 355 -33.26 -26.64 6.86
N LEU A 356 -32.35 -27.56 7.22
CA LEU A 356 -31.46 -27.36 8.37
C LEU A 356 -30.53 -26.17 8.18
N ASN A 357 -30.04 -25.93 6.97
CA ASN A 357 -29.23 -24.75 6.65
C ASN A 357 -30.09 -23.47 6.72
N PHE A 358 -31.28 -23.46 6.12
CA PHE A 358 -32.19 -22.30 6.08
C PHE A 358 -32.61 -21.83 7.48
N THR A 359 -32.94 -22.76 8.39
CA THR A 359 -33.32 -22.46 9.78
C THR A 359 -32.18 -21.91 10.64
N TRP A 360 -30.93 -21.99 10.16
CA TRP A 360 -29.80 -21.33 10.80
C TRP A 360 -29.62 -19.87 10.34
N TRP A 361 -30.15 -19.51 9.17
CA TRP A 361 -30.07 -18.16 8.58
C TRP A 361 -31.24 -17.23 8.96
N VAL A 362 -32.36 -17.79 9.40
CA VAL A 362 -33.61 -17.09 9.78
C VAL A 362 -33.88 -17.35 11.24
#